data_AF-A0A957QJY2-F1
#
_entry.id   AF-A0A957QJY2-F1
#
_cell.length_a   1.000
_cell.length_b   1.000
_cell.length_c   1.000
_cell.angle_alpha   90.00
_cell.angle_beta   90.00
_cell.angle_gamma   90.00
#
_symmetry.space_group_name_H-M   'P 1'
#
loop_
_entity.id
_entity.type
_entity.pdbx_description
1 polymer ?
#
loop_
_entity_poly.entity_id
_entity_poly.type
_entity_poly.pdbx_seq_one_letter_code
_entity_poly.pdbx_strand_id
1 'polypeptide(L)'
;MRLLIVTPALGTTLGGGERYALDVALELAQAGHELTVVTSTARQEADFWQGSEPAPTAEAQAWPFRSYHLPIPPFPGGQSALFRRRKLLALTDWLPAGLNPFAPYNALFPHLPDLPALLADLKPDFDLVHGFNLSWESPLLAAA
;
A
#
# COMPACT_ATOMS: atom_id res chain seq x y z
N MET A 1 9.48 -10.83 -17.70
CA MET A 1 8.10 -10.48 -17.35
C MET A 1 8.07 -9.05 -16.86
N ARG A 2 6.96 -8.34 -17.10
CA ARG A 2 6.64 -7.04 -16.50
C ARG A 2 5.84 -7.28 -15.24
N LEU A 3 6.39 -6.91 -14.10
CA LEU A 3 5.81 -7.19 -12.79
C LEU A 3 5.43 -5.88 -12.09
N LEU A 4 4.30 -5.87 -11.41
CA LEU A 4 3.88 -4.78 -10.53
C LEU A 4 3.79 -5.30 -9.10
N ILE A 5 4.52 -4.68 -8.17
CA ILE A 5 4.33 -4.87 -6.73
C ILE A 5 3.65 -3.63 -6.17
N VAL A 6 2.57 -3.80 -5.41
CA VAL A 6 1.93 -2.72 -4.66
C VAL A 6 2.02 -3.04 -3.18
N THR A 7 2.68 -2.19 -2.39
CA THR A 7 2.92 -2.41 -0.96
C THR A 7 2.72 -1.10 -0.21
N PRO A 8 2.15 -1.08 1.01
CA PRO A 8 2.01 0.17 1.77
C PRO A 8 3.36 0.78 2.16
N ALA A 9 4.41 -0.03 2.26
CA ALA A 9 5.76 0.44 2.53
C ALA A 9 6.81 -0.48 1.91
N LEU A 10 7.96 0.09 1.58
CA LEU A 10 9.08 -0.59 0.94
C LEU A 10 10.38 -0.18 1.62
N GLY A 11 11.19 -1.15 2.04
CA GLY A 11 12.47 -0.88 2.69
C GLY A 11 12.39 -0.64 4.20
N THR A 12 13.51 -0.24 4.81
CA THR A 12 13.71 -0.35 6.26
C THR A 12 13.04 0.76 7.07
N THR A 13 12.28 0.33 8.09
CA THR A 13 12.18 0.79 9.51
C THR A 13 10.88 0.28 10.18
N LEU A 14 9.95 -0.26 9.39
CA LEU A 14 8.57 -0.54 9.82
C LEU A 14 8.31 -1.98 10.31
N GLY A 15 9.04 -2.97 9.79
CA GLY A 15 8.78 -4.37 10.16
C GLY A 15 9.45 -5.40 9.24
N GLY A 16 9.12 -6.67 9.46
CA GLY A 16 9.60 -7.79 8.64
C GLY A 16 8.91 -7.89 7.29
N GLY A 17 7.67 -7.43 7.17
CA GLY A 17 6.93 -7.47 5.91
C GLY A 17 7.54 -6.55 4.85
N GLU A 18 7.90 -5.33 5.23
CA GLU A 18 8.47 -4.33 4.32
C GLU A 18 9.86 -4.75 3.82
N ARG A 19 10.61 -5.48 4.67
CA ARG A 19 11.88 -6.10 4.29
C ARG A 19 11.66 -7.25 3.31
N TYR A 20 10.71 -8.13 3.59
CA TYR A 20 10.34 -9.20 2.67
C TYR A 20 9.92 -8.66 1.30
N ALA A 21 9.09 -7.62 1.25
CA ALA A 21 8.67 -7.01 -0.01
C ALA A 21 9.86 -6.45 -0.81
N LEU A 22 10.83 -5.83 -0.12
CA LEU A 22 12.06 -5.36 -0.74
C LEU A 22 12.94 -6.51 -1.24
N ASP A 23 13.13 -7.55 -0.43
CA ASP A 23 13.95 -8.71 -0.81
C ASP A 23 13.37 -9.40 -2.05
N VAL A 24 12.05 -9.60 -2.10
CA VAL A 24 11.34 -10.13 -3.28
C VAL A 24 11.54 -9.21 -4.49
N ALA A 25 11.39 -7.90 -4.34
CA ALA A 25 11.58 -6.95 -5.43
C ALA A 25 13.01 -6.99 -5.99
N LEU A 26 14.02 -7.08 -5.11
CA LEU A 26 15.42 -7.18 -5.51
C LEU A 26 15.72 -8.49 -6.23
N GLU A 27 15.25 -9.63 -5.71
CA GLU A 27 15.43 -10.94 -6.35
C GLU A 27 14.79 -10.97 -7.75
N LEU A 28 13.57 -10.43 -7.90
CA LEU A 28 12.89 -10.39 -9.20
C LEU A 28 13.62 -9.50 -10.21
N ALA A 29 14.11 -8.34 -9.78
CA ALA A 29 14.90 -7.45 -10.64
C ALA A 29 16.23 -8.11 -11.06
N GLN A 30 16.92 -8.79 -10.14
CA GLN A 30 18.15 -9.54 -10.41
C GLN A 30 17.92 -10.72 -11.36
N ALA A 31 16.75 -11.36 -11.30
CA ALA A 31 16.34 -12.39 -12.24
C ALA A 31 16.03 -11.87 -13.65
N GLY A 32 16.16 -10.56 -13.90
CA GLY A 32 15.97 -9.94 -15.21
C GLY A 32 14.52 -9.60 -15.54
N HIS A 33 13.64 -9.50 -14.54
CA HIS A 33 12.27 -9.03 -14.74
C HIS A 33 12.21 -7.49 -14.77
N GLU A 34 11.31 -6.94 -15.58
CA GLU A 34 11.00 -5.50 -15.56
C GLU A 34 10.04 -5.25 -14.41
N LEU A 35 10.54 -4.67 -13.31
CA LEU A 35 9.76 -4.48 -12.10
C LEU A 35 9.37 -3.01 -11.91
N THR A 36 8.09 -2.81 -11.60
CA THR A 36 7.55 -1.56 -11.05
C THR A 36 7.05 -1.83 -9.63
N VAL A 37 7.43 -0.97 -8.68
CA VAL A 37 6.92 -1.00 -7.32
C VAL A 37 6.15 0.28 -7.05
N VAL A 38 4.92 0.17 -6.56
CA VAL A 38 4.14 1.29 -6.05
C VAL A 38 4.05 1.15 -4.54
N THR A 39 4.48 2.17 -3.83
CA THR A 39 4.51 2.22 -2.38
C THR A 39 4.07 3.56 -1.84
N SER A 40 3.94 3.70 -0.52
CA SER A 40 3.75 5.00 0.10
C SER A 40 5.06 5.78 0.32
N THR A 41 4.93 7.03 0.77
CA THR A 41 6.04 7.85 1.30
C THR A 41 6.31 7.64 2.79
N ALA A 42 5.66 6.68 3.45
CA ALA A 42 5.89 6.37 4.87
C ALA A 42 7.34 5.97 5.15
N ARG A 43 7.90 6.53 6.22
CA ARG A 43 9.26 6.29 6.72
C ARG A 43 9.29 5.73 8.13
N GLN A 44 8.18 5.85 8.85
CA GLN A 44 8.01 5.38 10.22
C GLN A 44 6.55 5.02 10.47
N GLU A 45 6.30 4.21 11.50
CA GLU A 45 4.97 3.63 11.73
C GLU A 45 3.91 4.73 11.90
N ALA A 46 4.31 5.84 12.53
CA ALA A 46 3.47 6.99 12.78
C ALA A 46 2.86 7.62 11.52
N ASP A 47 3.57 7.55 10.39
CA ASP A 47 3.15 8.19 9.15
C ASP A 47 1.86 7.58 8.60
N PHE A 48 1.58 6.31 8.93
CA PHE A 48 0.35 5.64 8.52
C PHE A 48 -0.93 6.21 9.15
N TRP A 49 -0.83 6.94 10.25
CA TRP A 49 -1.98 7.59 10.89
C TRP A 49 -1.82 9.09 11.07
N GLN A 50 -0.59 9.62 11.03
CA GLN A 50 -0.30 11.06 11.02
C GLN A 50 -0.25 11.63 9.60
N GLY A 51 -0.22 10.77 8.59
CA GLY A 51 -0.01 11.14 7.21
C GLY A 51 1.48 11.26 6.88
N SER A 52 1.78 11.29 5.59
CA SER A 52 3.12 11.50 5.06
C SER A 52 3.07 12.53 3.94
N GLU A 53 4.06 13.40 3.92
CA GLU A 53 4.18 14.42 2.89
C GLU A 53 4.48 13.79 1.51
N PRO A 54 4.11 14.47 0.42
CA PRO A 54 4.58 14.11 -0.91
C PRO A 54 6.12 14.10 -0.94
N ALA A 55 6.70 12.97 -1.31
CA ALA A 55 8.09 12.95 -1.71
C ALA A 55 8.17 13.36 -3.19
N PRO A 56 9.24 14.03 -3.64
CA PRO A 56 9.49 14.19 -5.07
C PRO A 56 9.36 12.81 -5.74
N THR A 57 8.60 12.73 -6.83
CA THR A 57 8.28 11.49 -7.57
C THR A 57 9.50 10.83 -8.22
N ALA A 58 10.72 11.24 -7.86
CA ALA A 58 11.98 10.78 -8.43
C ALA A 58 12.94 10.30 -7.32
N GLU A 59 13.28 9.00 -7.42
CA GLU A 59 14.66 8.51 -7.24
C GLU A 59 15.40 8.81 -5.93
N ALA A 60 14.74 8.84 -4.76
CA ALA A 60 15.48 8.97 -3.50
C ALA A 60 16.36 7.74 -3.18
N GLN A 61 16.15 6.61 -3.86
CA GLN A 61 16.93 5.40 -3.66
C GLN A 61 17.13 4.69 -5.01
N ALA A 62 18.39 4.50 -5.40
CA ALA A 62 18.77 3.85 -6.65
C ALA A 62 18.50 2.34 -6.57
N TRP A 63 17.24 1.96 -6.72
CA TRP A 63 16.83 0.56 -6.84
C TRP A 63 17.05 0.06 -8.27
N PRO A 64 17.27 -1.25 -8.48
CA PRO A 64 17.35 -1.85 -9.81
C PRO A 64 15.98 -1.95 -10.52
N PHE A 65 14.96 -1.25 -10.03
CA PHE A 65 13.57 -1.27 -10.51
C PHE A 65 12.94 0.11 -10.41
N ARG A 66 11.83 0.34 -11.13
CA ARG A 66 11.08 1.59 -11.03
C ARG A 66 10.28 1.61 -9.74
N SER A 67 10.30 2.72 -9.00
CA SER A 67 9.52 2.87 -7.77
C SER A 67 8.72 4.17 -7.77
N TYR A 68 7.43 4.08 -7.43
CA TYR A 68 6.52 5.21 -7.24
C TYR A 68 6.13 5.29 -5.77
N HIS A 69 6.19 6.50 -5.20
CA HIS A 69 5.88 6.75 -3.79
C HIS A 69 4.70 7.71 -3.68
N LEU A 70 3.61 7.25 -3.07
CA LEU A 70 2.37 8.00 -2.91
C LEU A 70 2.22 8.53 -1.47
N PRO A 71 1.79 9.78 -1.26
CA PRO A 71 1.54 10.31 0.07
C PRO A 71 0.38 9.57 0.76
N ILE A 72 0.45 9.48 2.09
CA ILE A 72 -0.63 8.96 2.93
C ILE A 72 -1.35 10.16 3.57
N PRO A 73 -2.67 10.29 3.42
CA PRO A 73 -3.42 11.29 4.17
C PRO A 73 -3.49 10.95 5.67
N PRO A 74 -3.49 11.94 6.57
CA PRO A 74 -3.69 11.69 7.99
C PRO A 74 -5.03 11.00 8.26
N PHE A 75 -5.04 10.03 9.17
CA PHE A 75 -6.29 9.39 9.58
C PHE A 75 -7.00 10.26 10.62
N PRO A 76 -8.30 10.59 10.44
CA PRO A 76 -9.04 11.37 11.43
C PRO A 76 -9.02 10.72 12.82
N GLY A 77 -8.46 11.42 13.81
CA GLY A 77 -8.29 10.92 15.18
C GLY A 77 -7.05 10.04 15.41
N GLY A 78 -6.16 9.93 14.42
CA GLY A 78 -4.85 9.28 14.51
C GLY A 78 -4.90 7.79 14.86
N GLN A 79 -3.82 7.29 15.47
CA GLN A 79 -3.62 5.88 15.79
C GLN A 79 -4.77 5.27 16.61
N SER A 80 -5.19 5.99 17.65
CA SER A 80 -6.22 5.51 18.57
C SER A 80 -7.59 5.35 17.90
N ALA A 81 -7.92 6.24 16.96
CA ALA A 81 -9.15 6.10 16.18
C ALA A 81 -9.03 4.94 15.17
N LEU A 82 -7.88 4.81 14.51
CA LEU A 82 -7.60 3.73 13.56
C LEU A 82 -7.73 2.35 14.21
N PHE A 83 -7.10 2.14 15.37
CA PHE A 83 -7.15 0.85 16.07
C PHE A 83 -8.53 0.52 16.61
N ARG A 84 -9.24 1.50 17.19
CA ARG A 84 -10.64 1.29 17.61
C ARG A 84 -11.52 0.88 16.45
N ARG A 85 -11.31 1.49 15.29
CA ARG A 85 -12.05 1.14 14.06
C ARG A 85 -11.69 -0.24 13.54
N ARG A 86 -10.40 -0.61 13.48
CA ARG A 86 -9.98 -1.98 13.09
C ARG A 86 -10.62 -3.02 14.00
N LYS A 87 -10.62 -2.76 15.31
CA LYS A 87 -11.25 -3.66 16.27
C LYS A 87 -12.75 -3.76 16.04
N LEU A 88 -13.42 -2.64 15.77
CA LEU A 88 -14.86 -2.62 15.47
C LEU A 88 -15.18 -3.43 14.22
N LEU A 89 -14.46 -3.22 13.11
CA LEU A 89 -14.65 -3.99 11.88
C LEU A 89 -14.41 -5.48 12.10
N ALA A 90 -13.32 -5.85 12.78
CA ALA A 90 -13.04 -7.26 13.07
C ALA A 90 -14.13 -7.92 13.93
N LEU A 91 -14.76 -7.16 14.83
CA LEU A 91 -15.89 -7.66 15.63
C LEU A 91 -17.18 -7.75 14.83
N THR A 92 -17.39 -6.88 13.85
CA THR A 92 -18.61 -6.87 13.02
C THR A 92 -18.52 -7.73 11.77
N ASP A 93 -17.33 -8.24 11.42
CA ASP A 93 -17.10 -9.15 10.30
C ASP A 93 -17.82 -10.51 10.48
N TRP A 94 -18.20 -10.84 11.71
CA TRP A 94 -18.93 -12.06 12.05
C TRP A 94 -20.45 -11.92 11.76
N LEU A 95 -20.91 -10.72 11.43
CA LEU A 95 -22.30 -10.47 11.07
C LEU A 95 -22.58 -10.98 9.64
N PRO A 96 -23.78 -11.51 9.36
CA PRO A 96 -24.18 -11.87 8.00
C PRO A 96 -24.00 -10.70 7.01
N ALA A 97 -23.64 -11.02 5.77
CA ALA A 97 -23.51 -10.04 4.70
C ALA A 97 -24.78 -9.16 4.60
N GLY A 98 -24.59 -7.83 4.48
CA GLY A 98 -25.68 -6.85 4.48
C GLY A 98 -26.16 -6.39 5.86
N LEU A 99 -25.71 -7.04 6.95
CA LEU A 99 -26.03 -6.63 8.33
C LEU A 99 -24.88 -5.93 9.04
N ASN A 100 -23.71 -5.79 8.41
CA ASN A 100 -22.58 -5.04 8.97
C ASN A 100 -22.79 -3.52 8.71
N PRO A 101 -23.23 -2.72 9.69
CA PRO A 101 -23.47 -1.29 9.49
C PRO A 101 -22.17 -0.51 9.23
N PHE A 102 -21.02 -1.16 9.46
CA PHE A 102 -19.70 -0.57 9.26
C PHE A 102 -19.09 -0.89 7.89
N ALA A 103 -19.75 -1.67 7.02
CA ALA A 103 -19.22 -1.97 5.69
C ALA A 103 -18.89 -0.72 4.84
N PRO A 104 -19.71 0.36 4.81
CA PRO A 104 -19.37 1.58 4.07
C PRO A 104 -18.12 2.30 4.61
N TYR A 105 -17.75 2.00 5.85
CA TYR A 105 -16.65 2.64 6.55
C TYR A 105 -15.29 1.99 6.21
N ASN A 106 -15.25 0.92 5.42
CA ASN A 106 -14.01 0.30 4.94
C ASN A 106 -13.22 1.23 4.02
N ALA A 107 -13.91 2.03 3.18
CA ALA A 107 -13.28 2.99 2.26
C ALA A 107 -12.53 4.15 2.96
N LEU A 108 -12.71 4.29 4.27
CA LEU A 108 -12.10 5.35 5.07
C LEU A 108 -10.87 4.84 5.83
N PHE A 109 -10.44 3.59 5.62
CA PHE A 109 -9.13 3.14 6.05
C PHE A 109 -8.05 3.94 5.33
N PRO A 110 -6.85 4.11 5.94
CA PRO A 110 -5.81 4.87 5.28
C PRO A 110 -5.48 4.16 3.96
N HIS A 111 -5.52 4.95 2.91
CA HIS A 111 -5.45 4.52 1.52
C HIS A 111 -4.47 5.41 0.79
N LEU A 112 -4.07 4.99 -0.40
CA LEU A 112 -3.28 5.80 -1.32
C LEU A 112 -4.26 6.43 -2.32
N PRO A 113 -4.71 7.69 -2.11
CA PRO A 113 -5.79 8.30 -2.92
C PRO A 113 -5.44 8.37 -4.40
N ASP A 114 -4.17 8.57 -4.72
CA ASP A 114 -3.69 8.69 -6.09
C ASP A 114 -3.35 7.32 -6.73
N LEU A 115 -3.51 6.21 -6.00
CA LEU A 115 -3.18 4.88 -6.51
C LEU A 115 -4.01 4.50 -7.74
N PRO A 116 -5.36 4.66 -7.77
CA PRO A 116 -6.13 4.33 -8.96
C PRO A 116 -5.72 5.16 -10.19
N ALA A 117 -5.43 6.45 -10.01
CA ALA A 117 -4.97 7.33 -11.08
C ALA A 117 -3.58 6.89 -11.59
N LEU A 118 -2.64 6.63 -10.68
CA LEU A 118 -1.31 6.12 -11.03
C LEU A 118 -1.38 4.78 -11.78
N LEU A 119 -2.19 3.83 -11.31
CA LEU A 119 -2.34 2.53 -11.99
C LEU A 119 -2.96 2.70 -13.38
N ALA A 120 -3.93 3.61 -13.53
CA ALA A 120 -4.53 3.95 -14.82
C ALA A 120 -3.56 4.66 -15.77
N ASP A 121 -2.55 5.37 -15.26
CA ASP A 121 -1.51 6.06 -16.04
C ASP A 121 -0.35 5.15 -16.41
N LEU A 122 0.04 4.22 -15.53
CA LEU A 122 1.17 3.34 -15.76
C LEU A 122 0.96 2.54 -17.05
N LYS A 123 -0.28 2.09 -17.33
CA LYS A 123 -0.70 1.30 -18.51
C LYS A 123 0.35 0.36 -19.14
N PRO A 124 1.10 -0.50 -18.42
CA PRO A 124 1.72 -1.65 -19.06
C PRO A 124 0.74 -2.82 -18.92
N ASP A 125 0.72 -3.75 -19.88
CA ASP A 125 0.13 -5.07 -19.60
C ASP A 125 1.10 -5.81 -18.67
N PHE A 126 1.01 -5.55 -17.37
CA PHE A 126 1.77 -6.31 -16.38
C PHE A 126 1.38 -7.79 -16.51
N ASP A 127 2.38 -8.67 -16.59
CA ASP A 127 2.16 -10.11 -16.65
C ASP A 127 1.68 -10.65 -15.29
N LEU A 128 2.02 -9.94 -14.20
CA LEU A 128 1.64 -10.26 -12.82
C LEU A 128 1.55 -8.99 -11.98
N VAL A 129 0.50 -8.89 -11.17
CA VAL A 129 0.36 -7.89 -10.12
C VAL A 129 0.36 -8.58 -8.76
N HIS A 130 1.21 -8.11 -7.85
CA HIS A 130 1.34 -8.63 -6.50
C HIS A 130 1.07 -7.53 -5.46
N GLY A 131 -0.05 -7.65 -4.75
CA GLY A 131 -0.35 -6.82 -3.59
C GLY A 131 0.25 -7.41 -2.32
N PHE A 132 1.04 -6.64 -1.58
CA PHE A 132 1.69 -7.06 -0.33
C PHE A 132 1.28 -6.17 0.86
N ASN A 133 1.22 -6.77 2.07
CA ASN A 133 0.76 -6.15 3.32
C ASN A 133 -0.55 -5.35 3.17
N LEU A 134 -1.61 -6.08 2.81
CA LEU A 134 -2.95 -5.58 2.48
C LEU A 134 -3.78 -5.16 3.69
N SER A 135 -3.12 -4.91 4.82
CA SER A 135 -3.70 -4.31 6.01
C SER A 135 -4.33 -2.92 5.76
N TRP A 136 -4.14 -2.40 4.55
CA TRP A 136 -4.56 -1.12 4.00
C TRP A 136 -5.19 -1.45 2.64
N GLU A 137 -6.46 -1.87 2.60
CA GLU A 137 -7.08 -2.67 1.51
C GLU A 137 -7.04 -2.07 0.08
N SER A 138 -6.63 -0.80 -0.09
CA SER A 138 -6.67 -0.11 -1.39
C SER A 138 -5.79 -0.70 -2.50
N PRO A 139 -4.61 -1.30 -2.25
CA PRO A 139 -3.78 -1.95 -3.27
C PRO A 139 -4.43 -3.13 -3.99
N LEU A 140 -5.24 -3.93 -3.28
CA LEU A 140 -5.92 -5.08 -3.88
C LEU A 140 -7.13 -4.67 -4.73
N LEU A 141 -7.86 -3.66 -4.28
CA LEU A 141 -9.06 -3.17 -4.99
C LEU A 141 -8.71 -2.42 -6.28
N ALA A 142 -7.50 -1.87 -6.38
CA ALA A 142 -7.05 -1.12 -7.55
C ALA A 142 -6.31 -1.99 -8.60
N ALA A 143 -5.94 -3.22 -8.23
CA ALA A 143 -5.25 -4.19 -9.09
C ALA A 143 -6.21 -5.20 -9.77
N ALA A 144 -7.52 -5.06 -9.54
CA ALA A 144 -8.59 -5.91 -10.07
C ALA A 144 -9.29 -5.31 -11.31
#